data_AF-H2JEX4-F1
#
_entry.id   AF-H2JEX4-F1
#
_cell.length_a   1.000
_cell.length_b   1.000
_cell.length_c   1.000
_cell.angle_alpha   90.00
_cell.angle_beta   90.00
_cell.angle_gamma   90.00
#
_symmetry.space_group_name_H-M   'P 1'
#
loop_
_entity.id
_entity.type
_entity.pdbx_description
1 polymer ?
#
loop_
_entity_poly.entity_id
_entity_poly.type
_entity_poly.pdbx_seq_one_letter_code
_entity_poly.pdbx_strand_id
1 'polypeptide(L)'
;MQIRLLTDLIKDEYGNFYHGVRQTTGKEYNEITLVNAFMDYTFSRIISEDFIKDYNRQFLGKLPTKLLKGTIESINDGKVPLKIISMSDVIKNYDKIVIWNVYEKNAGIDIEPKISVYHETTITR
;
A
#
# COMPACT_ATOMS: atom_id res chain seq x y z
N MET A 1 6.91 15.16 4.49
CA MET A 1 7.24 13.80 5.01
C MET A 1 7.99 12.99 3.95
N GLN A 2 8.89 12.08 4.34
CA GLN A 2 9.58 11.17 3.41
C GLN A 2 9.16 9.72 3.69
N ILE A 3 8.53 9.08 2.70
CA ILE A 3 8.11 7.67 2.73
C ILE A 3 9.04 6.89 1.80
N ARG A 4 9.63 5.79 2.27
CA ARG A 4 10.35 4.90 1.35
C ARG A 4 9.36 4.00 0.62
N LEU A 5 9.33 4.16 -0.70
CA LEU A 5 8.48 3.39 -1.57
C LEU A 5 8.77 1.89 -1.45
N LEU A 6 7.74 1.07 -1.66
CA LEU A 6 7.77 -0.41 -1.66
C LEU A 6 8.30 -1.06 -0.38
N THR A 7 8.50 -0.30 0.71
CA THR A 7 9.16 -0.80 1.93
C THR A 7 8.51 -0.28 3.20
N ASP A 8 8.33 1.05 3.33
CA ASP A 8 7.57 1.59 4.46
C ASP A 8 6.09 1.24 4.31
N LEU A 9 5.45 0.94 5.44
CA LEU A 9 4.05 0.58 5.51
C LEU A 9 3.23 1.79 5.94
N ILE A 10 2.05 1.96 5.34
CA ILE A 10 1.04 2.93 5.74
C ILE A 10 -0.15 2.16 6.27
N LYS A 11 -0.64 2.48 7.47
CA LYS A 11 -1.74 1.78 8.14
C LYS A 11 -2.96 2.70 8.24
N ASP A 12 -4.13 2.22 7.79
CA ASP A 12 -5.39 2.93 8.01
C ASP A 12 -6.05 2.58 9.36
N GLU A 13 -7.18 3.22 9.64
CA GLU A 13 -7.97 3.03 10.85
C GLU A 13 -8.65 1.65 10.93
N TYR A 14 -8.84 0.97 9.80
CA TYR A 14 -9.44 -0.36 9.70
C TYR A 14 -8.41 -1.49 9.80
N GLY A 15 -7.12 -1.16 9.93
CA GLY A 15 -6.03 -2.12 10.02
C GLY A 15 -5.52 -2.64 8.68
N ASN A 16 -5.91 -2.01 7.56
CA ASN A 16 -5.31 -2.28 6.27
C ASN A 16 -3.94 -1.63 6.17
N PHE A 17 -3.05 -2.27 5.41
CA PHE A 17 -1.70 -1.80 5.15
C PHE A 17 -1.49 -1.51 3.67
N TYR A 18 -0.68 -0.49 3.39
CA TYR A 18 -0.39 -0.01 2.04
C TYR A 18 1.10 0.26 1.86
N HIS A 19 1.60 0.07 0.64
CA HIS A 19 2.91 0.57 0.22
C HIS A 19 2.73 1.80 -0.66
N GLY A 20 3.63 2.77 -0.53
CA GLY A 20 3.81 3.80 -1.55
C GLY A 20 4.50 3.20 -2.77
N VAL A 21 3.92 3.35 -3.96
CA VAL A 21 4.51 2.87 -5.23
C VAL A 21 5.03 3.99 -6.11
N ARG A 22 4.51 5.20 -5.90
CA ARG A 22 4.94 6.42 -6.59
C ARG A 22 4.78 7.59 -5.66
N GLN A 23 5.75 8.50 -5.67
CA GLN A 23 5.69 9.75 -4.95
C GLN A 23 6.15 10.89 -5.86
N THR A 24 5.38 11.96 -5.90
CA THR A 24 5.72 13.23 -6.54
C THR A 24 5.79 14.27 -5.45
N THR A 25 6.93 14.92 -5.27
CA THR A 25 7.12 15.97 -4.26
C THR A 25 7.67 17.20 -4.97
N GLY A 26 6.87 18.26 -5.00
CA GLY A 26 7.20 19.51 -5.67
C GLY A 26 6.99 20.71 -4.75
N LYS A 27 7.44 21.89 -5.19
CA LYS A 27 7.20 23.14 -4.45
C LYS A 27 5.72 23.50 -4.35
N GLU A 28 4.93 23.08 -5.33
CA GLU A 28 3.53 23.47 -5.46
C GLU A 28 2.57 22.38 -4.99
N TYR A 29 3.01 21.12 -4.94
CA TYR A 29 2.12 20.00 -4.71
C TYR A 29 2.85 18.67 -4.41
N ASN A 30 2.25 17.88 -3.52
CA ASN A 30 2.71 16.57 -3.06
C ASN A 30 1.65 15.50 -3.31
N GLU A 31 2.03 14.47 -4.05
CA GLU A 31 1.16 13.32 -4.34
C GLU A 31 1.85 12.00 -4.01
N ILE A 32 1.06 11.06 -3.49
CA ILE A 32 1.48 9.69 -3.30
C ILE A 32 0.45 8.72 -3.88
N THR A 33 0.94 7.70 -4.57
CA THR A 33 0.15 6.56 -5.01
C THR A 33 0.42 5.37 -4.10
N LEU A 34 -0.65 4.79 -3.57
CA LEU A 34 -0.66 3.69 -2.63
C LEU A 34 -1.22 2.43 -3.28
N VAL A 35 -0.68 1.28 -2.92
CA VAL A 35 -1.27 -0.03 -3.23
C VAL A 35 -1.46 -0.81 -1.93
N ASN A 36 -2.51 -1.62 -1.85
CA ASN A 36 -2.70 -2.49 -0.68
C ASN A 36 -1.51 -3.46 -0.56
N ALA A 37 -0.87 -3.50 0.60
CA ALA A 37 0.37 -4.24 0.83
C ALA A 37 0.17 -5.76 0.69
N PHE A 38 -1.00 -6.29 1.08
CA PHE A 38 -1.32 -7.71 0.86
C PHE A 38 -1.37 -8.04 -0.64
N MET A 39 -1.96 -7.16 -1.44
CA MET A 39 -2.00 -7.32 -2.90
C MET A 39 -0.60 -7.24 -3.50
N ASP A 40 0.20 -6.27 -3.08
CA ASP A 40 1.59 -6.15 -3.53
C ASP A 40 2.40 -7.41 -3.19
N TYR A 41 2.30 -7.95 -1.97
CA TYR A 41 2.94 -9.22 -1.61
C TYR A 41 2.42 -10.42 -2.41
N THR A 42 1.18 -10.38 -2.89
CA THR A 42 0.61 -11.45 -3.70
C THR A 42 1.22 -11.48 -5.10
N PHE A 43 1.48 -10.31 -5.70
CA PHE A 43 1.91 -10.21 -7.10
C PHE A 43 3.37 -9.78 -7.30
N SER A 44 4.10 -9.48 -6.23
CA SER A 44 5.52 -9.07 -6.28
C SER A 44 6.52 -10.21 -6.52
N ARG A 45 6.06 -11.48 -6.52
CA ARG A 45 6.92 -12.65 -6.75
C ARG A 45 6.65 -13.27 -8.12
N ILE A 46 7.74 -13.56 -8.83
CA ILE A 46 7.70 -14.43 -9.99
C ILE A 46 7.47 -15.87 -9.51
N ILE A 47 6.41 -16.50 -10.01
CA ILE A 47 6.15 -17.91 -9.74
C ILE A 47 7.10 -18.74 -10.63
N SER A 48 8.19 -19.23 -10.03
CA SER A 48 9.15 -20.11 -10.70
C SER A 48 8.86 -21.59 -10.41
N GLU A 49 9.45 -22.49 -11.19
CA GLU A 49 9.37 -23.93 -10.93
C GLU A 49 9.91 -24.30 -9.54
N ASP A 50 10.99 -23.66 -9.09
CA ASP A 50 11.56 -23.91 -7.78
C ASP A 50 10.64 -23.44 -6.65
N PHE A 51 9.98 -22.29 -6.84
CA PHE A 51 8.94 -21.84 -5.92
C PHE A 51 7.78 -22.84 -5.86
N ILE A 52 7.37 -23.41 -7.00
CA ILE A 52 6.32 -24.44 -7.02
C ILE A 52 6.77 -25.71 -6.28
N LYS A 53 8.05 -26.13 -6.42
CA LYS A 53 8.60 -27.28 -5.70
C LYS A 53 8.60 -27.06 -4.20
N ASP A 54 9.04 -25.90 -3.72
CA ASP A 54 9.13 -25.56 -2.30
C ASP A 54 7.76 -25.55 -1.60
N TYR A 55 6.70 -25.26 -2.35
CA TYR A 55 5.33 -25.16 -1.85
C TYR A 55 4.39 -26.22 -2.45
N ASN A 56 4.94 -27.34 -2.94
CA ASN A 56 4.17 -28.39 -3.59
C ASN A 56 3.02 -28.86 -2.68
N ARG A 57 1.79 -28.83 -3.20
CA ARG A 57 0.53 -29.17 -2.49
C ARG A 57 0.19 -28.28 -1.28
N GLN A 58 0.80 -27.11 -1.15
CA GLN A 58 0.45 -26.14 -0.11
C GLN A 58 -0.48 -25.05 -0.63
N PHE A 59 -1.34 -24.53 0.26
CA PHE A 59 -2.18 -23.37 -0.06
C PHE A 59 -1.35 -22.07 0.01
N LEU A 60 -1.02 -21.53 -1.17
CA LEU A 60 -0.19 -20.33 -1.32
C LEU A 60 -0.87 -19.03 -0.87
N GLY A 61 -2.21 -18.99 -0.77
CA GLY A 61 -2.93 -17.77 -0.39
C GLY A 61 -2.61 -17.26 1.02
N LYS A 62 -2.01 -18.10 1.90
CA LYS A 62 -1.52 -17.67 3.21
C LYS A 62 -0.15 -16.98 3.15
N LEU A 63 0.60 -17.17 2.07
CA LEU A 63 1.97 -16.65 1.97
C LEU A 63 2.02 -15.12 2.03
N PRO A 64 1.19 -14.36 1.27
CA PRO A 64 1.22 -12.90 1.33
C PRO A 64 0.89 -12.37 2.73
N THR A 65 -0.08 -12.97 3.42
CA THR A 65 -0.39 -12.64 4.82
C THR A 65 0.76 -12.92 5.75
N LYS A 66 1.46 -14.06 5.58
CA LYS A 66 2.63 -14.42 6.40
C LYS A 66 3.78 -13.43 6.19
N LEU A 67 4.03 -13.03 4.94
CA LEU A 67 5.05 -12.04 4.61
C LEU A 67 4.73 -10.68 5.23
N LEU A 68 3.50 -10.18 5.01
CA LEU A 68 3.06 -8.91 5.59
C LEU A 68 3.15 -8.91 7.12
N LYS A 69 2.67 -9.98 7.77
CA LYS A 69 2.78 -10.14 9.23
C LYS A 69 4.24 -10.10 9.70
N GLY A 70 5.12 -10.85 9.03
CA GLY A 70 6.54 -10.87 9.37
C GLY A 70 7.21 -9.50 9.21
N THR A 71 6.84 -8.74 8.18
CA THR A 71 7.31 -7.36 8.00
C THR A 71 6.84 -6.45 9.12
N ILE A 72 5.56 -6.51 9.50
CA ILE A 72 4.99 -5.71 10.60
C ILE A 72 5.71 -6.02 11.92
N GLU A 73 5.89 -7.30 12.25
CA GLU A 73 6.60 -7.74 13.46
C GLU A 73 8.06 -7.25 13.44
N SER A 74 8.75 -7.38 12.31
CA SER A 74 10.14 -6.92 12.18
C SER A 74 10.28 -5.40 12.36
N ILE A 75 9.31 -4.62 11.90
CA ILE A 75 9.28 -3.16 12.12
C ILE A 75 9.02 -2.84 13.59
N ASN A 76 7.98 -3.43 14.18
CA ASN A 76 7.63 -3.17 15.58
C ASN A 76 8.73 -3.57 16.56
N ASP A 77 9.44 -4.66 16.27
CA ASP A 77 10.58 -5.15 17.05
C ASP A 77 11.87 -4.32 16.81
N GLY A 78 11.86 -3.38 15.87
CA GLY A 78 13.04 -2.59 15.51
C GLY A 78 14.15 -3.39 14.81
N LYS A 79 13.85 -4.59 14.29
CA LYS A 79 14.81 -5.46 13.58
C LYS A 79 15.21 -4.91 12.22
N VAL A 80 14.37 -4.07 11.64
CA VAL A 80 14.61 -3.39 10.36
C VAL A 80 14.42 -1.89 10.56
N PRO A 81 15.16 -1.04 9.83
CA PRO A 81 15.02 0.41 9.93
C PRO A 81 13.80 0.91 9.15
N LEU A 82 12.73 0.11 9.01
CA LEU A 82 11.49 0.41 8.29
C LEU A 82 10.44 1.05 9.22
N LYS A 83 9.44 1.74 8.67
CA LYS A 83 8.43 2.46 9.47
C LYS A 83 7.01 2.01 9.12
N ILE A 84 6.13 2.02 10.13
CA ILE A 84 4.68 2.00 9.94
C ILE A 84 4.18 3.42 10.21
N ILE A 85 3.60 4.04 9.19
CA ILE A 85 3.11 5.43 9.19
C ILE A 85 1.58 5.38 9.23
N SER A 86 0.94 6.26 10.00
CA SER A 86 -0.52 6.31 10.02
C SER A 86 -1.06 6.95 8.74
N MET A 87 -2.18 6.46 8.20
CA MET A 87 -2.85 7.08 7.05
C MET A 87 -3.23 8.53 7.35
N SER A 88 -3.60 8.84 8.61
CA SER A 88 -3.87 10.21 9.05
C SER A 88 -2.66 11.13 8.88
N ASP A 89 -1.45 10.66 9.14
CA ASP A 89 -0.23 11.45 8.91
C ASP A 89 0.06 11.62 7.42
N VAL A 90 -0.25 10.61 6.60
CA VAL A 90 -0.17 10.73 5.13
C VAL A 90 -1.14 11.79 4.62
N ILE A 91 -2.40 11.77 5.06
CA ILE A 91 -3.43 12.76 4.67
C ILE A 91 -2.98 14.19 5.00
N LYS A 92 -2.33 14.42 6.14
CA LYS A 92 -1.83 15.75 6.52
C LYS A 92 -0.65 16.25 5.69
N ASN A 93 0.07 15.37 5.02
CA ASN A 93 1.35 15.67 4.37
C ASN A 93 1.32 15.60 2.84
N TYR A 94 0.23 15.11 2.26
CA TYR A 94 0.05 14.98 0.81
C TYR A 94 -1.23 15.66 0.38
N ASP A 95 -1.13 16.50 -0.64
CA ASP A 95 -2.26 17.20 -1.24
C ASP A 95 -3.20 16.24 -2.01
N LYS A 96 -2.66 15.11 -2.48
CA LYS A 96 -3.46 14.03 -3.07
C LYS A 96 -2.89 12.67 -2.75
N ILE A 97 -3.82 11.76 -2.48
CA ILE A 97 -3.55 10.35 -2.25
C ILE A 97 -4.35 9.57 -3.29
N VAL A 98 -3.66 8.76 -4.09
CA VAL A 98 -4.28 7.85 -5.05
C VAL A 98 -4.13 6.44 -4.53
N ILE A 99 -5.23 5.74 -4.28
CA ILE A 99 -5.19 4.31 -3.97
C ILE A 99 -5.41 3.55 -5.28
N TRP A 100 -4.39 2.81 -5.71
CA TRP A 100 -4.47 2.04 -6.94
C TRP A 100 -5.25 0.75 -6.69
N ASN A 101 -6.37 0.63 -7.39
CA ASN A 101 -7.18 -0.60 -7.39
C ASN A 101 -6.49 -1.66 -8.26
N VAL A 102 -6.54 -2.91 -7.78
CA VAL A 102 -5.84 -4.04 -8.42
C VAL A 102 -6.76 -4.83 -9.35
N TYR A 103 -8.01 -4.39 -9.52
CA TYR A 103 -8.92 -4.90 -10.53
C TYR A 103 -9.01 -3.92 -11.69
N GLU A 104 -9.13 -4.47 -12.89
CA GLU A 104 -9.36 -3.69 -14.10
C GLU A 104 -10.74 -3.03 -13.98
N LYS A 105 -10.81 -1.70 -14.09
CA LYS A 105 -12.08 -0.96 -14.04
C LYS A 105 -12.99 -1.29 -15.23
N ASN A 106 -12.42 -1.84 -16.31
CA ASN A 106 -13.11 -2.18 -17.56
C ASN A 106 -13.46 -3.66 -17.68
N ALA A 107 -13.78 -4.36 -16.59
CA ALA A 107 -14.31 -5.73 -16.63
C ALA A 107 -15.75 -5.82 -17.20
N GLY A 108 -16.21 -4.83 -17.97
CA GLY A 108 -17.59 -4.73 -18.47
C GLY A 108 -18.64 -4.41 -17.40
N ILE A 109 -18.21 -3.98 -16.21
CA ILE A 109 -19.09 -3.56 -15.12
C ILE A 109 -18.80 -2.09 -14.87
N ASP A 110 -19.68 -1.20 -15.36
CA ASP A 110 -19.65 0.22 -15.08
C ASP A 110 -19.90 0.48 -13.59
N ILE A 111 -18.83 0.42 -12.81
CA ILE A 111 -18.77 1.00 -11.47
C ILE A 111 -17.94 2.26 -11.61
N GLU A 112 -18.62 3.41 -11.65
CA GLU A 112 -17.96 4.70 -11.56
C GLU A 112 -16.94 4.67 -10.42
N PRO A 113 -15.67 5.01 -10.68
CA PRO A 113 -14.68 5.02 -9.62
C PRO A 113 -15.10 6.04 -8.57
N LYS A 114 -15.43 5.58 -7.36
CA LYS A 114 -15.37 6.43 -6.17
C LYS A 114 -13.91 6.82 -5.97
N ILE A 115 -13.49 7.88 -6.64
CA ILE A 115 -12.29 8.60 -6.28
C ILE A 115 -12.66 9.30 -4.97
N SER A 116 -12.27 8.72 -3.84
CA SER A 116 -12.28 9.44 -2.57
C SER A 116 -11.19 10.50 -2.64
N VAL A 117 -11.51 11.62 -3.28
CA VAL A 117 -10.65 12.81 -3.23
C VAL A 117 -10.91 13.44 -1.86
N TYR A 118 -9.94 13.35 -0.96
CA TYR A 118 -9.97 14.14 0.27
C TYR A 118 -9.69 15.60 -0.14
N HIS A 119 -10.73 16.43 -0.22
CA HIS A 119 -10.58 17.89 -0.27
C HIS A 119 -10.80 18.43 1.14
N GLU A 120 -9.74 18.87 1.80
CA GLU A 120 -9.91 19.81 2.90
C GLU A 120 -10.41 21.12 2.31
N THR A 121 -11.62 21.51 2.72
CA THR A 121 -12.24 22.77 2.32
C THR A 121 -11.50 23.89 3.03
N THR A 122 -10.94 24.83 2.25
CA THR A 122 -10.37 26.08 2.78
C THR A 122 -11.44 26.79 3.60
N ILE A 123 -11.29 26.83 4.93
CA ILE A 123 -12.07 27.74 5.77
C ILE A 123 -11.34 29.07 5.76
N THR A 124 -11.82 29.98 4.91
CA THR A 124 -11.57 31.42 5.07
C THR A 124 -12.39 31.92 6.25
N ARG A 125 -11.73 32.42 7.29
CA ARG A 125 -12.17 33.57 8.08
C ARG A 125 -11.01 34.19 8.84
#